data_AF-A0A2G9LQV5-F1
#
_entry.id   AF-A0A2G9LQV5-F1
#
_cell.length_a   1.000
_cell.length_b   1.000
_cell.length_c   1.000
_cell.angle_alpha   90.00
_cell.angle_beta   90.00
_cell.angle_gamma   90.00
#
_symmetry.space_group_name_H-M   'P 1'
#
loop_
_entity.id
_entity.type
_entity.pdbx_description
1 polymer ?
#
loop_
_entity_poly.entity_id
_entity_poly.type
_entity_poly.pdbx_seq_one_letter_code
_entity_poly.pdbx_strand_id
1 'polypeptide(L)'
;MVSNRFDVSDTDLHNHHLHKGEALKKMRFQAFNFKDVDPDALKETSYCSVDMHVHTDHSDGKQSVEAVLSAARSMDIGVSITDHGVISGSLEAYYQSDGCMIVPGIEITLSEILDRHILCYFRTPDELENFHIANQKAFRIFSYSGYDLTTLCDIAHEHNGLVSYAHPFGWKPFHKTHNRQKHWKEQMLSLDCVEIINGQCNLFQAKRSYKLARKLKKSYTGGSDSHNAESLGSVVTVFKGRTIDELFSATLKKEVCVIGKKRYVSETTGAALHEAVRHYIAARGWK
;
A
#
# COMPACT_ATOMS: atom_id res chain seq x y z
N MET A 1 4.03 -65.98 -12.87
CA MET A 1 2.97 -65.55 -11.94
C MET A 1 3.64 -64.94 -10.73
N VAL A 2 3.43 -63.64 -10.54
CA VAL A 2 4.05 -62.84 -9.50
C VAL A 2 3.10 -62.78 -8.32
N SER A 3 3.57 -63.17 -7.14
CA SER A 3 3.30 -62.47 -5.89
C SER A 3 4.14 -63.13 -4.80
N ASN A 4 5.02 -62.38 -4.15
CA ASN A 4 5.06 -62.44 -2.70
C ASN A 4 5.77 -61.23 -2.10
N ARG A 5 5.17 -60.82 -0.99
CA ARG A 5 5.53 -59.74 -0.10
C ARG A 5 6.93 -59.97 0.47
N PHE A 6 7.71 -58.91 0.57
CA PHE A 6 8.78 -58.82 1.55
C PHE A 6 8.61 -57.55 2.36
N ASP A 7 8.39 -57.81 3.64
CA ASP A 7 8.59 -56.92 4.77
C ASP A 7 10.11 -56.90 5.04
N VAL A 8 10.73 -55.72 5.08
CA VAL A 8 12.07 -55.54 5.65
C VAL A 8 12.14 -54.18 6.34
N SER A 9 12.33 -54.27 7.66
CA SER A 9 12.67 -53.23 8.61
C SER A 9 14.04 -52.61 8.35
N ASP A 10 14.12 -51.30 8.59
CA ASP A 10 15.29 -50.49 8.97
C ASP A 10 16.66 -50.86 8.40
N THR A 11 17.11 -50.09 7.41
CA THR A 11 18.36 -49.30 7.46
C THR A 11 18.54 -48.60 6.12
N ASP A 12 18.18 -47.32 6.05
CA ASP A 12 18.90 -46.31 5.24
C ASP A 12 18.39 -44.91 5.61
N LEU A 13 18.80 -44.48 6.79
CA LEU A 13 18.77 -43.10 7.25
C LEU A 13 19.86 -42.31 6.49
N HIS A 14 19.58 -41.84 5.28
CA HIS A 14 20.09 -40.54 4.84
C HIS A 14 19.49 -40.12 3.48
N ASN A 15 19.01 -38.88 3.46
CA ASN A 15 18.90 -38.04 2.27
C ASN A 15 17.97 -38.50 1.15
N HIS A 16 16.68 -38.20 1.29
CA HIS A 16 15.87 -37.55 0.25
C HIS A 16 14.40 -37.59 0.64
N HIS A 17 13.88 -36.60 1.38
CA HIS A 17 12.44 -36.30 1.39
C HIS A 17 12.11 -34.97 2.09
N LEU A 18 12.69 -33.84 1.66
CA LEU A 18 12.27 -32.54 2.19
C LEU A 18 12.35 -31.39 1.16
N HIS A 19 11.91 -31.56 -0.10
CA HIS A 19 12.07 -30.44 -1.06
C HIS A 19 10.91 -30.05 -1.99
N LYS A 20 9.68 -30.52 -1.81
CA LYS A 20 8.56 -29.97 -2.62
C LYS A 20 7.30 -29.56 -1.84
N GLY A 21 7.12 -30.02 -0.60
CA GLY A 21 5.93 -29.73 0.22
C GLY A 21 6.03 -28.47 1.10
N GLU A 22 7.23 -28.01 1.45
CA GLU A 22 7.43 -26.88 2.36
C GLU A 22 7.52 -25.52 1.66
N ALA A 23 7.97 -25.49 0.40
CA ALA A 23 8.07 -24.26 -0.40
C ALA A 23 6.69 -23.62 -0.65
N LEU A 24 5.64 -24.43 -0.80
CA LEU A 24 4.26 -23.97 -1.00
C LEU A 24 3.57 -23.49 0.30
N LYS A 25 4.09 -23.86 1.48
CA LYS A 25 3.55 -23.41 2.78
C LYS A 25 4.18 -22.12 3.31
N LYS A 26 5.29 -21.66 2.71
CA LYS A 26 5.97 -20.39 3.04
C LYS A 26 5.48 -19.17 2.23
N MET A 27 4.45 -19.31 1.38
CA MET A 27 3.82 -18.18 0.66
C MET A 27 2.84 -17.35 1.52
N ARG A 28 3.22 -17.01 2.76
CA ARG A 28 2.39 -16.26 3.70
C ARG A 28 3.21 -15.09 4.26
N PHE A 29 2.84 -13.87 3.85
CA PHE A 29 3.49 -12.56 4.05
C PHE A 29 4.43 -12.14 2.91
N GLN A 30 3.86 -11.48 1.89
CA GLN A 30 4.64 -10.50 1.12
C GLN A 30 4.54 -9.15 1.84
N ALA A 31 5.30 -9.05 2.92
CA ALA A 31 5.70 -7.81 3.57
C ALA A 31 7.20 -8.03 3.82
N PHE A 32 8.03 -7.52 2.92
CA PHE A 32 9.48 -7.69 3.02
C PHE A 32 10.01 -6.98 4.27
N ASN A 33 10.96 -7.61 4.96
CA ASN A 33 11.58 -7.12 6.19
C ASN A 33 12.82 -6.28 5.83
N PHE A 34 12.88 -5.04 6.31
CA PHE A 34 13.66 -3.91 5.77
C PHE A 34 15.12 -3.81 6.23
N LYS A 35 15.80 -4.86 6.67
CA LYS A 35 17.15 -4.63 7.21
C LYS A 35 18.19 -4.24 6.15
N ASP A 36 17.88 -4.35 4.86
CA ASP A 36 18.93 -4.38 3.86
C ASP A 36 18.61 -3.69 2.52
N VAL A 37 17.84 -2.60 2.51
CA VAL A 37 17.47 -1.87 1.28
C VAL A 37 18.51 -0.80 0.93
N ASP A 38 19.20 -0.96 -0.20
CA ASP A 38 20.00 0.06 -0.85
C ASP A 38 19.13 0.87 -1.85
N PRO A 39 18.93 2.19 -1.64
CA PRO A 39 18.15 3.05 -2.54
C PRO A 39 18.70 3.13 -3.97
N ASP A 40 20.03 2.99 -4.18
CA ASP A 40 20.63 3.11 -5.50
C ASP A 40 20.32 1.91 -6.43
N ALA A 41 19.85 0.78 -5.87
CA ALA A 41 19.52 -0.43 -6.63
C ALA A 41 18.24 -0.33 -7.47
N LEU A 42 17.38 0.69 -7.25
CA LEU A 42 16.18 0.91 -8.06
C LEU A 42 16.46 1.63 -9.39
N LYS A 43 17.59 2.35 -9.48
CA LYS A 43 17.97 3.16 -10.65
C LYS A 43 18.23 2.34 -11.91
N GLU A 44 18.69 1.09 -11.75
CA GLU A 44 18.96 0.13 -12.84
C GLU A 44 17.75 -0.76 -13.20
N THR A 45 16.64 -0.61 -12.47
CA THR A 45 15.47 -1.48 -12.62
C THR A 45 14.31 -0.68 -13.21
N SER A 46 13.49 -1.29 -14.05
CA SER A 46 12.26 -0.65 -14.57
C SER A 46 11.17 -0.47 -13.49
N TYR A 47 11.53 -0.24 -12.23
CA TYR A 47 10.64 -0.20 -11.08
C TYR A 47 10.73 1.12 -10.33
N CYS A 48 9.58 1.63 -9.90
CA CYS A 48 9.44 2.79 -9.05
C CYS A 48 8.77 2.40 -7.73
N SER A 49 9.08 3.17 -6.68
CA SER A 49 8.44 3.08 -5.37
C SER A 49 7.76 4.40 -5.02
N VAL A 50 6.55 4.32 -4.51
CA VAL A 50 5.74 5.50 -4.15
C VAL A 50 5.19 5.31 -2.74
N ASP A 51 5.39 6.30 -1.87
CA ASP A 51 4.68 6.38 -0.60
C ASP A 51 3.26 6.89 -0.86
N MET A 52 2.27 5.99 -0.80
CA MET A 52 0.89 6.29 -1.24
C MET A 52 0.03 6.95 -0.14
N HIS A 53 0.60 7.38 0.98
CA HIS A 53 -0.16 7.97 2.09
C HIS A 53 0.72 8.90 2.92
N VAL A 54 0.63 10.20 2.67
CA VAL A 54 1.47 11.24 3.32
C VAL A 54 0.63 12.46 3.65
N HIS A 55 0.83 13.02 4.84
CA HIS A 55 0.17 14.22 5.33
C HIS A 55 1.16 15.39 5.48
N THR A 56 0.68 16.60 5.21
CA THR A 56 1.41 17.87 5.32
C THR A 56 0.74 18.82 6.31
N ASP A 57 1.34 19.99 6.49
CA ASP A 57 0.78 21.10 7.27
C ASP A 57 -0.49 21.72 6.65
N HIS A 58 -0.97 21.22 5.50
CA HIS A 58 -2.29 21.55 4.96
C HIS A 58 -3.43 20.78 5.66
N SER A 59 -3.16 19.69 6.39
CA SER A 59 -4.10 19.05 7.33
C SER A 59 -3.53 18.96 8.76
N ASP A 60 -2.91 17.83 9.11
CA ASP A 60 -2.39 17.44 10.43
C ASP A 60 -0.94 16.95 10.40
N GLY A 61 -0.32 16.90 9.23
CA GLY A 61 1.11 16.76 9.12
C GLY A 61 1.84 17.97 9.72
N LYS A 62 3.09 17.77 10.12
CA LYS A 62 3.94 18.84 10.69
C LYS A 62 4.89 19.47 9.67
N GLN A 63 4.91 18.95 8.45
CA GLN A 63 5.88 19.31 7.43
C GLN A 63 5.22 20.09 6.31
N SER A 64 5.94 21.08 5.80
CA SER A 64 5.58 21.71 4.54
C SER A 64 5.74 20.74 3.37
N VAL A 65 5.05 21.04 2.28
CA VAL A 65 5.18 20.33 1.00
C VAL A 65 6.64 20.25 0.56
N GLU A 66 7.39 21.36 0.60
CA GLU A 66 8.80 21.37 0.19
C GLU A 66 9.67 20.42 1.04
N ALA A 67 9.40 20.33 2.35
CA ALA A 67 10.14 19.40 3.21
C ALA A 67 9.84 17.93 2.86
N VAL A 68 8.58 17.62 2.51
CA VAL A 68 8.19 16.29 2.02
C VAL A 68 8.88 15.99 0.69
N LEU A 69 8.82 16.92 -0.28
CA LEU A 69 9.45 16.76 -1.59
C LEU A 69 10.98 16.59 -1.47
N SER A 70 11.64 17.40 -0.65
CA SER A 70 13.09 17.28 -0.42
C SER A 70 13.47 15.92 0.17
N ALA A 71 12.65 15.37 1.08
CA ALA A 71 12.89 14.06 1.65
C ALA A 71 12.57 12.92 0.66
N ALA A 72 11.51 13.05 -0.14
CA ALA A 72 11.18 12.10 -1.20
C ALA A 72 12.30 12.01 -2.25
N ARG A 73 12.83 13.16 -2.69
CA ARG A 73 13.98 13.24 -3.61
C ARG A 73 15.24 12.60 -3.05
N SER A 74 15.56 12.83 -1.77
CA SER A 74 16.76 12.23 -1.15
C SER A 74 16.66 10.71 -1.00
N MET A 75 15.43 10.16 -0.94
CA MET A 75 15.16 8.73 -0.89
C MET A 75 14.94 8.09 -2.27
N ASP A 76 14.90 8.88 -3.34
CA ASP A 76 14.55 8.43 -4.70
C ASP A 76 13.19 7.70 -4.77
N ILE A 77 12.17 8.27 -4.09
CA ILE A 77 10.80 7.75 -4.08
C ILE A 77 9.81 8.78 -4.60
N GLY A 78 8.70 8.31 -5.17
CA GLY A 78 7.51 9.13 -5.36
C GLY A 78 6.68 9.25 -4.08
N VAL A 79 5.74 10.19 -4.06
CA VAL A 79 4.81 10.37 -2.94
C VAL A 79 3.39 10.70 -3.44
N SER A 80 2.39 10.31 -2.65
CA SER A 80 1.04 10.85 -2.74
C SER A 80 0.75 11.62 -1.48
N ILE A 81 0.54 12.93 -1.61
CA ILE A 81 0.03 13.76 -0.52
C ILE A 81 -1.47 13.60 -0.49
N THR A 82 -1.97 13.15 0.65
CA THR A 82 -3.35 12.73 0.88
C THR A 82 -3.91 13.42 2.11
N ASP A 83 -3.69 14.74 2.22
CA ASP A 83 -4.21 15.54 3.34
C ASP A 83 -5.71 15.32 3.57
N HIS A 84 -6.14 15.40 4.84
CA HIS A 84 -7.53 15.14 5.20
C HIS A 84 -8.50 16.17 4.61
N GLY A 85 -9.33 15.73 3.65
CA GLY A 85 -10.45 16.50 3.12
C GLY A 85 -10.06 17.79 2.38
N VAL A 86 -8.79 17.97 2.02
CA VAL A 86 -8.25 19.14 1.31
C VAL A 86 -7.20 18.71 0.31
N ILE A 87 -7.08 19.43 -0.81
CA ILE A 87 -6.16 19.07 -1.91
C ILE A 87 -4.99 20.04 -2.08
N SER A 88 -4.94 21.13 -1.31
CA SER A 88 -3.95 22.19 -1.53
C SER A 88 -2.51 21.70 -1.45
N GLY A 89 -2.18 20.82 -0.49
CA GLY A 89 -0.83 20.25 -0.39
C GLY A 89 -0.51 19.31 -1.55
N SER A 90 -1.50 18.53 -2.00
CA SER A 90 -1.38 17.66 -3.18
C SER A 90 -1.10 18.44 -4.47
N LEU A 91 -1.84 19.52 -4.71
CA LEU A 91 -1.64 20.39 -5.86
C LEU A 91 -0.30 21.11 -5.79
N GLU A 92 0.03 21.69 -4.64
CA GLU A 92 1.30 22.36 -4.43
C GLU A 92 2.48 21.42 -4.73
N ALA A 93 2.44 20.19 -4.24
CA ALA A 93 3.49 19.22 -4.49
C ALA A 93 3.62 18.84 -5.96
N TYR A 94 2.50 18.67 -6.65
CA TYR A 94 2.51 18.32 -8.08
C TYR A 94 3.20 19.42 -8.90
N TYR A 95 2.84 20.68 -8.65
CA TYR A 95 3.42 21.83 -9.36
C TYR A 95 4.86 22.17 -8.94
N GLN A 96 5.28 21.77 -7.73
CA GLN A 96 6.66 21.94 -7.22
C GLN A 96 7.52 20.67 -7.33
N SER A 97 7.05 19.64 -8.01
CA SER A 97 7.60 18.26 -7.93
C SER A 97 9.09 18.13 -8.25
N ASP A 98 9.63 18.97 -9.14
CA ASP A 98 11.03 19.00 -9.61
C ASP A 98 11.65 17.59 -9.75
N GLY A 99 11.03 16.77 -10.62
CA GLY A 99 11.51 15.43 -10.96
C GLY A 99 11.05 14.30 -10.02
N CYS A 100 10.37 14.60 -8.92
CA CYS A 100 9.73 13.58 -8.07
C CYS A 100 8.38 13.14 -8.68
N MET A 101 8.07 11.84 -8.63
CA MET A 101 6.73 11.35 -9.00
C MET A 101 5.73 11.72 -7.91
N ILE A 102 4.81 12.64 -8.24
CA ILE A 102 3.72 13.04 -7.35
C ILE A 102 2.42 12.44 -7.86
N VAL A 103 1.80 11.58 -7.04
CA VAL A 103 0.48 11.03 -7.33
C VAL A 103 -0.57 11.92 -6.65
N PRO A 104 -1.36 12.69 -7.40
CA PRO A 104 -2.46 13.48 -6.83
C PRO A 104 -3.38 12.61 -5.99
N GLY A 105 -3.70 13.05 -4.77
CA GLY A 105 -4.53 12.28 -3.86
C GLY A 105 -5.15 13.10 -2.74
N ILE A 106 -6.05 12.45 -2.02
CA ILE A 106 -6.79 13.02 -0.88
C ILE A 106 -7.25 11.88 0.04
N GLU A 107 -7.26 12.11 1.34
CA GLU A 107 -7.88 11.20 2.30
C GLU A 107 -9.24 11.74 2.78
N ILE A 108 -10.29 10.92 2.63
CA ILE A 108 -11.66 11.26 2.99
C ILE A 108 -12.15 10.41 4.16
N THR A 109 -12.67 11.06 5.19
CA THR A 109 -13.33 10.41 6.31
C THR A 109 -14.82 10.18 6.00
N LEU A 110 -15.29 8.93 6.06
CA LEU A 110 -16.70 8.56 5.84
C LEU A 110 -17.54 8.67 7.11
N SER A 111 -18.82 9.04 6.95
CA SER A 111 -19.77 9.26 8.06
C SER A 111 -20.31 7.98 8.71
N GLU A 112 -20.41 6.88 7.95
CA GLU A 112 -21.25 5.75 8.37
C GLU A 112 -20.66 4.87 9.48
N ILE A 113 -19.34 4.84 9.65
CA ILE A 113 -18.66 4.10 10.71
C ILE A 113 -17.40 4.84 11.12
N LEU A 114 -17.30 5.13 12.43
CA LEU A 114 -16.10 5.36 13.23
C LEU A 114 -14.80 5.33 12.39
N ASP A 115 -14.45 6.51 11.88
CA ASP A 115 -13.15 6.84 11.31
C ASP A 115 -12.70 5.92 10.17
N ARG A 116 -13.61 5.60 9.25
CA ARG A 116 -13.23 4.98 7.97
C ARG A 116 -12.62 6.04 7.08
N HIS A 117 -11.31 5.96 6.91
CA HIS A 117 -10.61 6.77 5.93
C HIS A 117 -10.45 6.04 4.61
N ILE A 118 -10.64 6.78 3.53
CA ILE A 118 -10.55 6.30 2.16
C ILE A 118 -9.57 7.19 1.42
N LEU A 119 -8.59 6.57 0.77
CA LEU A 119 -7.62 7.24 -0.06
C LEU A 119 -8.14 7.21 -1.49
N CYS A 120 -8.25 8.39 -2.10
CA CYS A 120 -8.58 8.54 -3.50
C CYS A 120 -7.36 9.11 -4.22
N TYR A 121 -6.93 8.44 -5.28
CA TYR A 121 -5.78 8.84 -6.10
C TYR A 121 -6.22 9.16 -7.52
N PHE A 122 -5.55 10.11 -8.16
CA PHE A 122 -5.84 10.52 -9.54
C PHE A 122 -4.57 10.55 -10.38
N ARG A 123 -4.69 10.56 -11.72
CA ARG A 123 -3.53 10.59 -12.61
C ARG A 123 -3.01 12.00 -12.82
N THR A 124 -3.92 12.97 -12.76
CA THR A 124 -3.65 14.38 -13.03
C THR A 124 -4.22 15.26 -11.91
N PRO A 125 -3.65 16.47 -11.70
CA PRO A 125 -4.22 17.45 -10.78
C PRO A 125 -5.65 17.84 -11.20
N ASP A 126 -5.92 17.99 -12.50
CA ASP A 126 -7.25 18.34 -13.01
C ASP A 126 -8.33 17.33 -12.59
N GLU A 127 -8.03 16.03 -12.62
CA GLU A 127 -8.96 14.99 -12.16
C GLU A 127 -9.27 15.13 -10.66
N LEU A 128 -8.24 15.35 -9.83
CA LEU A 128 -8.38 15.59 -8.39
C LEU A 128 -9.16 16.88 -8.10
N GLU A 129 -8.86 17.97 -8.81
CA GLU A 129 -9.54 19.25 -8.67
C GLU A 129 -11.01 19.15 -9.03
N ASN A 130 -11.33 18.52 -10.17
CA ASN A 130 -12.71 18.30 -10.59
C ASN A 130 -13.49 17.45 -9.58
N PHE A 131 -12.89 16.37 -9.07
CA PHE A 131 -13.46 15.55 -8.01
C PHE A 131 -13.73 16.36 -6.74
N HIS A 132 -12.78 17.19 -6.31
CA HIS A 132 -12.91 17.99 -5.10
C HIS A 132 -13.95 19.12 -5.25
N ILE A 133 -13.95 19.85 -6.37
CA ILE A 133 -14.89 20.96 -6.62
C ILE A 133 -16.33 20.47 -6.65
N ALA A 134 -16.59 19.34 -7.32
CA ALA A 134 -17.91 18.73 -7.37
C ALA A 134 -18.47 18.37 -5.97
N ASN A 135 -17.58 18.17 -4.99
CA ASN A 135 -17.91 17.65 -3.66
C ASN A 135 -17.41 18.54 -2.51
N GLN A 136 -17.05 19.80 -2.78
CA GLN A 136 -16.38 20.71 -1.82
C GLN A 136 -17.15 20.95 -0.51
N LYS A 137 -18.47 20.74 -0.51
CA LYS A 137 -19.30 20.86 0.70
C LYS A 137 -19.14 19.66 1.64
N ALA A 138 -18.86 18.50 1.06
CA ALA A 138 -18.64 17.24 1.77
C ALA A 138 -17.18 17.11 2.22
N PHE A 139 -16.22 17.55 1.42
CA PHE A 139 -14.80 17.41 1.73
C PHE A 139 -14.31 18.61 2.53
N ARG A 140 -14.06 18.38 3.82
CA ARG A 140 -13.55 19.39 4.74
C ARG A 140 -12.59 18.74 5.72
N ILE A 141 -11.58 19.51 6.11
CA ILE A 141 -10.59 19.11 7.11
C ILE A 141 -11.29 18.59 8.38
N PHE A 142 -10.86 17.42 8.86
CA PHE A 142 -11.38 16.69 10.02
C PHE A 142 -12.91 16.54 10.09
N SER A 143 -13.57 16.47 8.93
CA SER A 143 -15.03 16.34 8.85
C SER A 143 -15.44 15.06 8.13
N TYR A 144 -16.57 14.50 8.58
CA TYR A 144 -17.21 13.40 7.87
C TYR A 144 -17.85 13.89 6.58
N SER A 145 -17.61 13.18 5.48
CA SER A 145 -18.13 13.55 4.15
C SER A 145 -19.64 13.46 4.00
N GLY A 146 -20.31 12.66 4.84
CA GLY A 146 -21.73 12.37 4.70
C GLY A 146 -22.04 11.28 3.65
N TYR A 147 -21.03 10.80 2.92
CA TYR A 147 -21.18 9.70 1.97
C TYR A 147 -21.02 8.34 2.65
N ASP A 148 -21.73 7.34 2.11
CA ASP A 148 -21.35 5.94 2.27
C ASP A 148 -20.17 5.58 1.35
N LEU A 149 -19.57 4.39 1.59
CA LEU A 149 -18.40 3.96 0.82
C LEU A 149 -18.69 3.74 -0.67
N THR A 150 -19.82 3.13 -1.01
CA THR A 150 -20.17 2.87 -2.42
C THR A 150 -20.30 4.18 -3.16
N THR A 151 -21.05 5.13 -2.59
CA THR A 151 -21.25 6.46 -3.17
C THR A 151 -19.92 7.19 -3.37
N LEU A 152 -19.01 7.16 -2.39
CA LEU A 152 -17.70 7.78 -2.55
C LEU A 152 -16.87 7.11 -3.67
N CYS A 153 -16.89 5.77 -3.74
CA CYS A 153 -16.20 5.04 -4.81
C CYS A 153 -16.76 5.41 -6.18
N ASP A 154 -18.08 5.42 -6.34
CA ASP A 154 -18.73 5.73 -7.62
C ASP A 154 -18.33 7.13 -8.11
N ILE A 155 -18.37 8.13 -7.22
CA ILE A 155 -17.93 9.51 -7.53
C ILE A 155 -16.44 9.53 -7.89
N ALA A 156 -15.58 8.86 -7.12
CA ALA A 156 -14.15 8.82 -7.45
C ALA A 156 -13.91 8.17 -8.83
N HIS A 157 -14.61 7.08 -9.15
CA HIS A 157 -14.52 6.38 -10.44
C HIS A 157 -15.04 7.21 -11.61
N GLU A 158 -16.10 7.99 -11.43
CA GLU A 158 -16.59 8.96 -12.44
C GLU A 158 -15.52 10.01 -12.80
N HIS A 159 -14.59 10.28 -11.87
CA HIS A 159 -13.45 11.17 -12.05
C HIS A 159 -12.12 10.40 -12.29
N ASN A 160 -12.18 9.16 -12.79
CA ASN A 160 -11.03 8.29 -13.09
C ASN A 160 -10.14 7.93 -11.89
N GLY A 161 -10.64 8.13 -10.67
CA GLY A 161 -9.92 7.88 -9.43
C GLY A 161 -9.67 6.40 -9.16
N LEU A 162 -8.61 6.12 -8.42
CA LEU A 162 -8.29 4.81 -7.84
C LEU A 162 -8.54 4.88 -6.33
N VAL A 163 -9.32 3.94 -5.78
CA VAL A 163 -9.77 4.01 -4.39
C VAL A 163 -9.15 2.91 -3.53
N SER A 164 -8.51 3.29 -2.42
CA SER A 164 -7.95 2.37 -1.44
C SER A 164 -8.51 2.58 -0.04
N TYR A 165 -8.81 1.48 0.65
CA TYR A 165 -9.23 1.53 2.04
C TYR A 165 -8.04 1.72 2.97
N ALA A 166 -7.89 2.92 3.54
CA ALA A 166 -6.81 3.31 4.43
C ALA A 166 -6.88 2.53 5.74
N HIS A 167 -5.72 2.06 6.20
CA HIS A 167 -5.46 1.39 7.47
C HIS A 167 -6.70 0.72 8.11
N PRO A 168 -7.28 -0.34 7.49
CA PRO A 168 -8.59 -0.90 7.87
C PRO A 168 -8.71 -1.39 9.32
N PHE A 169 -7.58 -1.58 9.99
CA PHE A 169 -7.47 -2.03 11.37
C PHE A 169 -6.59 -1.10 12.23
N GLY A 170 -6.43 0.17 11.84
CA GLY A 170 -5.62 1.22 12.48
C GLY A 170 -6.12 1.69 13.85
N TRP A 171 -5.93 2.99 14.17
CA TRP A 171 -5.92 3.69 15.48
C TRP A 171 -6.82 3.16 16.63
N LYS A 172 -7.92 2.44 16.38
CA LYS A 172 -8.72 1.79 17.43
C LYS A 172 -8.69 0.25 17.32
N PRO A 173 -8.00 -0.47 18.24
CA PRO A 173 -7.93 -1.94 18.24
C PRO A 173 -9.29 -2.63 18.50
N PHE A 174 -10.31 -1.85 18.86
CA PHE A 174 -11.66 -2.29 19.18
C PHE A 174 -12.70 -1.94 18.10
N HIS A 175 -12.33 -1.89 16.82
CA HIS A 175 -13.33 -2.04 15.75
C HIS A 175 -13.88 -3.48 15.74
N LYS A 176 -14.58 -3.83 16.83
CA LYS A 176 -15.71 -4.72 16.76
C LYS A 176 -16.61 -4.05 15.73
N THR A 177 -16.55 -4.59 14.50
CA THR A 177 -17.68 -4.79 13.59
C THR A 177 -17.64 -4.08 12.24
N HIS A 178 -16.64 -4.41 11.42
CA HIS A 178 -16.91 -4.52 9.96
C HIS A 178 -18.21 -5.32 9.72
N ASN A 179 -18.48 -6.34 10.56
CA ASN A 179 -19.63 -7.24 10.46
C ASN A 179 -20.99 -6.74 10.99
N ARG A 180 -21.15 -5.53 11.59
CA ARG A 180 -22.46 -5.11 12.14
C ARG A 180 -23.33 -4.35 11.15
N GLN A 181 -22.74 -3.74 10.13
CA GLN A 181 -23.54 -3.14 9.08
C GLN A 181 -24.09 -4.21 8.14
N LYS A 182 -25.39 -4.11 7.88
CA LYS A 182 -26.03 -4.75 6.74
C LYS A 182 -25.31 -4.23 5.49
N HIS A 183 -24.87 -5.11 4.59
CA HIS A 183 -24.22 -4.78 3.32
C HIS A 183 -22.76 -4.30 3.33
N TRP A 184 -22.03 -4.39 4.46
CA TRP A 184 -20.62 -3.96 4.50
C TRP A 184 -19.73 -4.68 3.47
N LYS A 185 -20.03 -5.96 3.15
CA LYS A 185 -19.23 -6.71 2.19
C LYS A 185 -19.42 -6.15 0.80
N GLU A 186 -20.66 -5.86 0.45
CA GLU A 186 -21.09 -5.30 -0.83
C GLU A 186 -20.47 -3.92 -1.03
N GLN A 187 -20.50 -3.04 -0.03
CA GLN A 187 -19.80 -1.75 -0.08
C GLN A 187 -18.29 -1.90 -0.32
N MET A 188 -17.64 -2.86 0.35
CA MET A 188 -16.21 -3.12 0.18
C MET A 188 -15.85 -3.70 -1.21
N LEU A 189 -16.84 -4.17 -1.98
CA LEU A 189 -16.61 -4.57 -3.37
C LEU A 189 -16.43 -3.37 -4.31
N SER A 190 -16.82 -2.15 -3.91
CA SER A 190 -16.58 -0.94 -4.71
C SER A 190 -15.15 -0.42 -4.63
N LEU A 191 -14.34 -0.89 -3.68
CA LEU A 191 -12.92 -0.52 -3.57
C LEU A 191 -12.08 -1.12 -4.69
N ASP A 192 -11.00 -0.46 -5.10
CA ASP A 192 -9.99 -1.07 -6.00
C ASP A 192 -8.92 -1.82 -5.22
N CYS A 193 -8.49 -1.21 -4.12
CA CYS A 193 -7.37 -1.65 -3.30
C CYS A 193 -7.68 -1.56 -1.80
N VAL A 194 -6.78 -2.16 -1.03
CA VAL A 194 -6.74 -2.03 0.42
C VAL A 194 -5.31 -1.66 0.82
N GLU A 195 -5.16 -0.70 1.73
CA GLU A 195 -3.86 -0.40 2.32
C GLU A 195 -3.45 -1.55 3.25
N ILE A 196 -2.51 -2.39 2.78
CA ILE A 196 -2.14 -3.63 3.49
C ILE A 196 -1.02 -3.43 4.50
N ILE A 197 -0.20 -2.38 4.31
CA ILE A 197 0.82 -1.94 5.26
C ILE A 197 0.69 -0.43 5.38
N ASN A 198 0.58 0.04 6.61
CA ASN A 198 0.52 1.44 6.98
C ASN A 198 1.62 1.69 8.03
N GLY A 199 2.40 2.76 7.91
CA GLY A 199 3.56 3.03 8.77
C GLY A 199 3.23 3.26 10.26
N GLN A 200 1.99 3.62 10.56
CA GLN A 200 1.48 3.75 11.92
C GLN A 200 0.93 2.44 12.50
N CYS A 201 0.75 1.40 11.68
CA CYS A 201 0.19 0.11 12.07
C CYS A 201 1.27 -0.91 12.45
N ASN A 202 0.96 -1.79 13.41
CA ASN A 202 1.81 -2.92 13.76
C ASN A 202 1.62 -4.11 12.80
N LEU A 203 2.52 -5.10 12.90
CA LEU A 203 2.47 -6.29 12.05
C LEU A 203 1.13 -7.03 12.13
N PHE A 204 0.49 -7.13 13.31
CA PHE A 204 -0.80 -7.81 13.47
C PHE A 204 -1.91 -7.12 12.68
N GLN A 205 -1.95 -5.79 12.68
CA GLN A 205 -2.90 -5.00 11.89
C GLN A 205 -2.65 -5.20 10.39
N ALA A 206 -1.39 -5.11 9.95
CA ALA A 206 -1.01 -5.40 8.55
C ALA A 206 -1.41 -6.83 8.13
N LYS A 207 -1.23 -7.83 9.00
CA LYS A 207 -1.70 -9.22 8.75
C LYS A 207 -3.20 -9.28 8.47
N ARG A 208 -3.99 -8.46 9.17
CA ARG A 208 -5.44 -8.42 9.02
C ARG A 208 -5.83 -7.68 7.75
N SER A 209 -5.20 -6.55 7.43
CA SER A 209 -5.43 -5.81 6.18
C SER A 209 -5.14 -6.68 4.97
N TYR A 210 -4.01 -7.41 4.98
CA TYR A 210 -3.69 -8.38 3.92
C TYR A 210 -4.75 -9.48 3.79
N LYS A 211 -5.20 -10.07 4.92
CA LYS A 211 -6.28 -11.07 4.90
C LYS A 211 -7.60 -10.50 4.35
N LEU A 212 -7.91 -9.24 4.66
CA LEU A 212 -9.09 -8.55 4.15
C LEU A 212 -9.00 -8.38 2.63
N ALA A 213 -7.89 -7.82 2.12
CA ALA A 213 -7.65 -7.64 0.69
C ALA A 213 -7.78 -8.97 -0.09
N ARG A 214 -7.19 -10.05 0.45
CA ARG A 214 -7.30 -11.41 -0.09
C ARG A 214 -8.74 -11.93 -0.13
N LYS A 215 -9.50 -11.70 0.94
CA LYS A 215 -10.91 -12.11 1.03
C LYS A 215 -11.78 -11.36 0.02
N LEU A 216 -11.51 -10.07 -0.18
CA LEU A 216 -12.22 -9.22 -1.14
C LEU A 216 -11.71 -9.38 -2.58
N LYS A 217 -10.62 -10.13 -2.79
CA LYS A 217 -9.91 -10.25 -4.07
C LYS A 217 -9.50 -8.88 -4.65
N LYS A 218 -9.13 -7.93 -3.79
CA LYS A 218 -8.70 -6.58 -4.18
C LYS A 218 -7.19 -6.46 -4.29
N SER A 219 -6.73 -5.39 -4.93
CA SER A 219 -5.31 -5.07 -5.02
C SER A 219 -4.80 -4.45 -3.71
N TYR A 220 -3.55 -3.98 -3.73
CA TYR A 220 -2.84 -3.52 -2.55
C TYR A 220 -2.30 -2.11 -2.76
N THR A 221 -2.34 -1.31 -1.72
CA THR A 221 -1.46 -0.15 -1.56
C THR A 221 -0.75 -0.24 -0.21
N GLY A 222 0.24 0.61 -0.01
CA GLY A 222 0.80 0.92 1.29
C GLY A 222 1.44 2.30 1.28
N GLY A 223 1.36 2.95 2.42
CA GLY A 223 1.96 4.25 2.65
C GLY A 223 2.37 4.40 4.11
N SER A 224 3.24 5.37 4.35
CA SER A 224 3.77 5.62 5.68
C SER A 224 2.74 6.19 6.62
N ASP A 225 1.71 6.87 6.08
CA ASP A 225 0.77 7.69 6.83
C ASP A 225 1.57 8.70 7.68
N SER A 226 2.54 9.31 6.99
CA SER A 226 3.55 10.14 7.62
C SER A 226 2.97 11.50 7.97
N HIS A 227 3.17 11.89 9.23
CA HIS A 227 2.87 13.23 9.73
C HIS A 227 4.15 14.00 10.10
N ASN A 228 5.33 13.43 9.83
CA ASN A 228 6.64 13.98 10.16
C ASN A 228 7.76 13.37 9.29
N ALA A 229 8.91 14.04 9.21
CA ALA A 229 9.98 13.68 8.28
C ALA A 229 10.51 12.25 8.47
N GLU A 230 10.56 11.80 9.72
CA GLU A 230 11.17 10.54 10.09
C GLU A 230 10.34 9.33 9.63
N SER A 231 9.01 9.49 9.55
CA SER A 231 8.11 8.44 9.09
C SER A 231 7.97 8.34 7.58
N LEU A 232 8.31 9.38 6.83
CA LEU A 232 8.17 9.41 5.37
C LEU A 232 8.94 8.24 4.72
N GLY A 233 8.33 7.59 3.73
CA GLY A 233 8.95 6.47 3.01
C GLY A 233 9.14 5.22 3.88
N SER A 234 8.60 5.18 5.10
CA SER A 234 8.64 3.98 5.94
C SER A 234 7.84 2.83 5.35
N VAL A 235 6.90 3.10 4.44
CA VAL A 235 6.18 2.12 3.64
C VAL A 235 6.00 2.69 2.25
N VAL A 236 6.22 1.85 1.23
CA VAL A 236 6.06 2.23 -0.18
C VAL A 236 5.36 1.13 -0.96
N THR A 237 4.63 1.54 -1.99
CA THR A 237 4.07 0.69 -3.05
C THR A 237 5.05 0.66 -4.22
N VAL A 238 5.41 -0.53 -4.67
CA VAL A 238 6.40 -0.77 -5.72
C VAL A 238 5.75 -1.38 -6.94
N PHE A 239 6.07 -0.86 -8.12
CA PHE A 239 5.51 -1.29 -9.39
C PHE A 239 6.56 -1.22 -10.50
N LYS A 240 6.34 -1.98 -11.59
CA LYS A 240 7.15 -1.89 -12.81
C LYS A 240 6.60 -0.76 -13.68
N GLY A 241 7.38 0.30 -13.87
CA GLY A 241 6.99 1.49 -14.63
C GLY A 241 7.68 2.75 -14.09
N ARG A 242 7.46 3.86 -14.79
CA ARG A 242 7.97 5.20 -14.49
C ARG A 242 6.88 6.28 -14.49
N THR A 243 5.64 5.92 -14.79
CA THR A 243 4.51 6.86 -14.90
C THR A 243 3.39 6.52 -13.92
N ILE A 244 2.53 7.51 -13.62
CA ILE A 244 1.34 7.31 -12.78
C ILE A 244 0.34 6.36 -13.47
N ASP A 245 0.23 6.41 -14.79
CA ASP A 245 -0.61 5.48 -15.57
C ASP A 245 -0.19 4.03 -15.41
N GLU A 246 1.12 3.77 -15.42
CA GLU A 246 1.67 2.44 -15.18
C GLU A 246 1.46 1.99 -13.73
N LEU A 247 1.56 2.90 -12.75
CA LEU A 247 1.21 2.61 -11.35
C LEU A 247 -0.25 2.20 -11.22
N PHE A 248 -1.18 2.95 -11.81
CA PHE A 248 -2.62 2.64 -11.78
C PHE A 248 -2.89 1.32 -12.47
N SER A 249 -2.32 1.13 -13.67
CA SER A 249 -2.46 -0.12 -14.43
C SER A 249 -1.94 -1.32 -13.66
N ALA A 250 -0.75 -1.23 -13.08
CA ALA A 250 -0.15 -2.27 -12.26
C ALA A 250 -1.01 -2.54 -11.02
N THR A 251 -1.54 -1.51 -10.38
CA THR A 251 -2.40 -1.66 -9.20
C THR A 251 -3.68 -2.40 -9.57
N LEU A 252 -4.40 -1.99 -10.62
CA LEU A 252 -5.63 -2.65 -11.07
C LEU A 252 -5.38 -4.11 -11.52
N LYS A 253 -4.23 -4.39 -12.13
CA LYS A 253 -3.79 -5.75 -12.53
C LYS A 253 -3.23 -6.58 -11.36
N LYS A 254 -3.07 -6.01 -10.17
CA LYS A 254 -2.46 -6.64 -8.98
C LYS A 254 -1.00 -7.06 -9.20
N GLU A 255 -0.27 -6.24 -9.94
CA GLU A 255 1.15 -6.37 -10.29
C GLU A 255 2.05 -5.47 -9.43
N VAL A 256 1.52 -5.02 -8.28
CA VAL A 256 2.23 -4.19 -7.29
C VAL A 256 2.70 -5.02 -6.09
N CYS A 257 3.73 -4.52 -5.41
CA CYS A 257 4.21 -5.01 -4.13
C CYS A 257 4.16 -3.89 -3.10
N VAL A 258 4.08 -4.22 -1.81
CA VAL A 258 4.16 -3.25 -0.72
C VAL A 258 5.31 -3.63 0.20
N ILE A 259 6.19 -2.66 0.47
CA ILE A 259 7.40 -2.83 1.28
C ILE A 259 7.33 -1.85 2.45
N GLY A 260 7.71 -2.26 3.66
CA GLY A 260 7.72 -1.37 4.83
C GLY A 260 8.79 -1.69 5.87
N LYS A 261 9.23 -0.66 6.60
CA LYS A 261 10.23 -0.73 7.69
C LYS A 261 9.66 -1.49 8.88
N LYS A 262 10.44 -2.42 9.43
CA LYS A 262 10.08 -3.12 10.67
C LYS A 262 10.35 -2.20 11.86
N ARG A 263 9.30 -1.78 12.56
CA ARG A 263 9.37 -0.83 13.70
C ARG A 263 10.08 -1.36 14.97
N TYR A 264 10.66 -2.57 14.94
CA TYR A 264 11.39 -3.19 16.07
C TYR A 264 12.54 -4.09 15.57
N VAL A 265 13.79 -3.60 15.63
CA VAL A 265 15.10 -4.24 15.95
C VAL A 265 16.24 -3.37 15.40
N SER A 266 17.23 -3.06 16.25
CA SER A 266 18.45 -2.27 16.03
C SER A 266 19.30 -2.67 14.80
N GLU A 267 19.84 -1.65 14.13
CA GLU A 267 21.00 -1.53 13.22
C GLU A 267 21.23 -2.53 12.04
N THR A 268 21.84 -1.94 10.97
CA THR A 268 22.64 -2.49 9.83
C THR A 268 21.94 -3.43 8.80
N THR A 269 22.19 -3.49 7.46
CA THR A 269 22.95 -2.72 6.40
C THR A 269 22.58 -3.26 4.99
N GLY A 270 22.24 -2.38 4.04
CA GLY A 270 21.93 -2.47 2.57
C GLY A 270 22.16 -3.69 1.61
N ALA A 271 22.76 -4.83 1.98
CA ALA A 271 23.21 -5.83 0.98
C ALA A 271 22.18 -6.94 0.63
N ALA A 272 21.27 -7.30 1.54
CA ALA A 272 20.35 -8.44 1.40
C ALA A 272 19.07 -8.16 0.58
N LEU A 273 18.69 -6.90 0.28
CA LEU A 273 17.55 -6.62 -0.62
C LEU A 273 17.88 -7.01 -2.06
N HIS A 274 19.11 -6.77 -2.49
CA HIS A 274 19.58 -7.04 -3.85
C HIS A 274 19.34 -8.51 -4.25
N GLU A 275 19.54 -9.42 -3.30
CA GLU A 275 19.29 -10.85 -3.49
C GLU A 275 17.80 -11.22 -3.34
N ALA A 276 17.05 -10.53 -2.46
CA ALA A 276 15.62 -10.79 -2.24
C ALA A 276 14.72 -10.32 -3.40
N VAL A 277 15.02 -9.18 -4.03
CA VAL A 277 14.30 -8.68 -5.22
C VAL A 277 14.67 -9.51 -6.44
N ARG A 278 15.95 -9.86 -6.63
CA ARG A 278 16.39 -10.81 -7.67
C ARG A 278 15.72 -12.18 -7.50
N HIS A 279 15.66 -12.71 -6.28
CA HIS A 279 14.96 -13.97 -6.01
C HIS A 279 13.45 -13.87 -6.20
N TYR A 280 12.83 -12.73 -5.87
CA TYR A 280 11.40 -12.50 -6.12
C TYR A 280 11.05 -12.46 -7.61
N ILE A 281 11.88 -11.78 -8.41
CA ILE A 281 11.76 -11.70 -9.87
C ILE A 281 12.05 -13.09 -10.50
N ALA A 282 13.10 -13.77 -10.05
CA ALA A 282 13.48 -15.10 -10.53
C ALA A 282 12.45 -16.19 -10.17
N ALA A 283 11.84 -16.14 -8.99
CA ALA A 283 10.86 -17.12 -8.52
C ALA A 283 9.53 -17.08 -9.30
N ARG A 284 9.25 -16.01 -10.03
CA ARG A 284 8.09 -15.93 -10.94
C ARG A 284 8.41 -16.26 -12.39
N GLY A 285 9.68 -16.58 -12.71
CA GLY A 285 10.10 -16.92 -14.07
C GLY A 285 10.03 -15.74 -15.05
N TRP A 286 10.05 -14.51 -14.55
CA TRP A 286 10.00 -13.31 -15.36
C TRP A 286 11.45 -12.94 -15.70
N LYS A 287 11.98 -13.57 -16.76
CA LYS A 287 13.22 -13.17 -17.40
C LYS A 287 12.99 -11.93 -18.25
#